data_AF-A0A527H6W9-F1
#
_entry.id   AF-A0A527H6W9-F1
#
_cell.length_a   1.000
_cell.length_b   1.000
_cell.length_c   1.000
_cell.angle_alpha   90.00
_cell.angle_beta   90.00
_cell.angle_gamma   90.00
#
_symmetry.space_group_name_H-M   'P 1'
#
loop_
_entity.id
_entity.type
_entity.pdbx_description
1 polymer ?
#
loop_
_entity_poly.entity_id
_entity_poly.type
_entity_poly.pdbx_seq_one_letter_code
_entity_poly.pdbx_strand_id
1 'polypeptide(L)'
;MSITEIESFRLSRRGFLNAAALGAASIAVSACATTGPGPVEPPPPTYVEPPLADYVTMYAAVSDGGFDLPAIPVDKIDPQFLRQIVPDPTGQKPGTIVVDTTGHFLYLVRPGGQAIRYG
;
A
#
# COMPACT_ATOMS: atom_id res chain seq x y z
N MET A 1 20.44 -28.79 -60.79
CA MET A 1 19.95 -28.84 -59.40
C MET A 1 18.99 -27.66 -59.22
N SER A 2 17.72 -27.99 -58.98
CA SER A 2 16.48 -27.20 -58.83
C SER A 2 16.45 -25.68 -59.02
N ILE A 3 15.58 -25.25 -59.93
CA ILE A 3 14.93 -23.93 -59.97
C ILE A 3 13.69 -24.04 -59.07
N THR A 4 13.58 -23.24 -58.02
CA THR A 4 12.38 -23.10 -57.19
C THR A 4 11.34 -22.25 -57.92
N GLU A 5 10.24 -22.87 -58.37
CA GLU A 5 9.03 -22.15 -58.78
C GLU A 5 8.36 -21.52 -57.55
N ILE A 6 8.02 -20.23 -57.68
CA ILE A 6 7.17 -19.51 -56.73
C ILE A 6 5.72 -19.75 -57.20
N GLU A 7 4.98 -20.59 -56.47
CA GLU A 7 3.56 -20.84 -56.72
C GLU A 7 2.75 -19.55 -56.61
N SER A 8 2.05 -19.22 -57.69
CA SER A 8 1.08 -18.12 -57.73
C SER A 8 -0.23 -18.56 -57.08
N PHE A 9 -0.46 -18.18 -55.82
CA PHE A 9 -1.71 -18.46 -55.10
C PHE A 9 -2.91 -17.78 -55.80
N ARG A 10 -3.76 -18.58 -56.47
CA ARG A 10 -5.04 -18.15 -57.04
C ARG A 10 -6.07 -17.97 -55.92
N LEU A 11 -6.28 -16.72 -55.49
CA LEU A 11 -7.27 -16.37 -54.47
C LEU A 11 -8.70 -16.55 -55.03
N SER A 12 -9.45 -17.53 -54.49
CA SER A 12 -10.85 -17.77 -54.88
C SER A 12 -11.80 -16.79 -54.17
N ARG A 13 -12.82 -16.29 -54.89
CA ARG A 13 -13.87 -15.40 -54.36
C ARG A 13 -14.57 -15.97 -53.12
N ARG A 14 -14.70 -17.30 -53.05
CA ARG A 14 -15.23 -18.00 -51.87
C ARG A 14 -14.25 -18.01 -50.69
N GLY A 15 -12.95 -18.11 -50.96
CA GLY A 15 -11.90 -17.98 -49.94
C GLY A 15 -11.86 -16.57 -49.33
N PHE A 16 -12.09 -15.54 -50.14
CA PHE A 16 -12.15 -14.15 -49.68
C PHE A 16 -13.36 -13.90 -48.75
N LEU A 17 -14.54 -14.45 -49.08
CA LEU A 17 -15.74 -14.33 -48.23
C LEU A 17 -15.61 -15.10 -46.91
N ASN A 18 -14.97 -16.27 -46.92
CA ASN A 18 -14.72 -17.04 -45.70
C ASN A 18 -13.67 -16.37 -44.78
N ALA A 19 -12.65 -15.73 -45.35
CA ALA A 19 -11.65 -14.98 -44.58
C ALA A 19 -12.25 -13.71 -43.93
N ALA A 20 -13.18 -13.03 -44.61
CA ALA A 20 -13.88 -11.86 -44.06
C ALA A 20 -14.80 -12.22 -42.88
N ALA A 21 -15.43 -13.40 -42.90
CA ALA A 21 -16.29 -13.87 -41.80
C ALA A 21 -15.51 -14.18 -40.50
N LEU A 22 -14.25 -14.62 -40.61
CA LEU A 22 -13.38 -14.90 -39.46
C LEU A 22 -12.66 -13.63 -38.94
N GLY A 23 -12.43 -12.64 -39.81
CA GLY A 23 -11.75 -11.38 -39.43
C GLY A 23 -12.63 -10.37 -38.70
N ALA A 24 -13.97 -10.47 -38.80
CA ALA A 24 -14.88 -9.51 -38.18
C ALA A 24 -15.01 -9.67 -36.64
N ALA A 25 -14.63 -10.81 -36.07
CA ALA A 25 -14.80 -11.10 -34.65
C ALA A 25 -13.69 -10.52 -33.75
N SER A 26 -12.53 -10.15 -34.31
CA SER A 26 -11.35 -9.71 -33.53
C SER A 26 -11.27 -8.20 -33.26
N ILE A 27 -12.13 -7.38 -33.88
CA ILE A 27 -12.07 -5.91 -33.75
C ILE A 27 -12.87 -5.40 -32.52
N ALA A 28 -13.68 -6.25 -31.88
CA ALA A 28 -14.58 -5.84 -30.80
C ALA A 28 -13.94 -5.76 -29.39
N VAL A 29 -12.65 -6.09 -29.22
CA VAL A 29 -12.05 -6.29 -27.87
C VAL A 29 -11.09 -5.17 -27.42
N SER A 30 -10.88 -4.10 -28.22
CA SER A 30 -9.92 -3.03 -27.88
C SER A 30 -10.49 -1.85 -27.06
N ALA A 31 -11.70 -1.97 -26.49
CA ALA A 31 -12.39 -0.82 -25.88
C ALA A 31 -12.08 -0.57 -24.39
N CYS A 32 -11.34 -1.45 -23.70
CA CYS A 32 -11.03 -1.28 -22.27
C CYS A 32 -9.63 -0.71 -22.04
N ALA A 33 -9.32 0.47 -22.57
CA ALA A 33 -8.18 1.25 -22.11
C ALA A 33 -8.64 2.15 -20.96
N THR A 34 -8.43 1.72 -19.73
CA THR A 34 -8.57 2.57 -18.55
C THR A 34 -7.51 3.66 -18.63
N THR A 35 -7.91 4.87 -19.06
CA THR A 35 -7.18 6.09 -18.74
C THR A 35 -7.47 6.39 -17.27
N GLY A 36 -6.72 5.74 -16.39
CA GLY A 36 -6.73 6.09 -14.97
C GLY A 36 -6.31 7.56 -14.83
N PRO A 37 -6.89 8.33 -13.90
CA PRO A 37 -6.34 9.61 -13.51
C PRO A 37 -4.84 9.42 -13.28
N GLY A 38 -4.00 10.27 -13.87
CA GLY A 38 -2.56 10.27 -13.60
C GLY A 38 -2.31 10.38 -12.08
N PRO A 39 -1.09 10.08 -11.59
CA PRO A 39 -0.77 10.20 -10.18
C PRO A 39 -1.10 11.63 -9.70
N VAL A 40 -2.25 11.78 -9.07
CA VAL A 40 -2.62 13.02 -8.39
C VAL A 40 -1.85 12.91 -7.09
N GLU A 41 -0.74 13.64 -6.98
CA GLU A 41 -0.04 13.76 -5.71
C GLU A 41 -1.09 14.23 -4.69
N PRO A 42 -1.36 13.43 -3.64
CA PRO A 42 -2.34 13.83 -2.65
C PRO A 42 -1.95 15.22 -2.14
N PRO A 43 -2.91 16.13 -1.94
CA PRO A 43 -2.60 17.41 -1.33
C PRO A 43 -1.80 17.15 -0.05
N PRO A 44 -0.74 17.94 0.23
CA PRO A 44 0.09 17.73 1.40
C PRO A 44 -0.80 17.63 2.63
N PRO A 45 -0.51 16.71 3.56
CA PRO A 45 -1.39 16.48 4.70
C PRO A 45 -1.56 17.81 5.44
N THR A 46 -2.81 18.15 5.74
CA THR A 46 -3.16 19.37 6.49
C THR A 46 -2.54 19.39 7.89
N TYR A 47 -2.06 18.24 8.36
CA TYR A 47 -1.33 18.06 9.61
C TYR A 47 -0.13 17.14 9.42
N VAL A 48 1.06 17.64 9.74
CA VAL A 48 2.27 16.82 9.89
C VAL A 48 2.39 16.46 11.37
N GLU A 49 2.39 15.16 11.68
CA GLU A 49 2.64 14.74 13.06
C GLU A 49 4.04 15.18 13.48
N PRO A 50 4.19 15.83 14.65
CA PRO A 50 5.49 16.11 15.21
C PRO A 50 6.32 14.84 15.31
N PRO A 51 7.65 14.92 15.12
CA PRO A 51 8.55 13.83 15.42
C PRO A 51 8.30 13.30 16.84
N LEU A 52 8.44 11.99 17.02
CA LEU A 52 8.42 11.43 18.37
C LEU A 52 9.51 12.12 19.20
N ALA A 53 9.13 12.68 20.34
CA ALA A 53 10.07 13.27 21.28
C ALA A 53 11.02 12.20 21.85
N ASP A 54 12.12 12.64 22.44
CA ASP A 54 13.04 11.74 23.13
C ASP A 54 12.32 10.99 24.27
N TYR A 55 12.59 9.68 24.39
CA TYR A 55 11.94 8.80 25.35
C TYR A 55 12.16 9.25 26.80
N VAL A 56 13.36 9.78 27.11
CA VAL A 56 13.69 10.30 28.45
C VAL A 56 12.78 11.46 28.81
N THR A 57 12.42 12.30 27.83
CA THR A 57 11.50 13.43 28.06
C THR A 57 10.06 12.97 28.11
N MET A 58 9.63 12.06 27.23
CA MET A 58 8.25 11.56 27.19
C MET A 58 7.85 10.79 28.45
N TYR A 59 8.79 10.04 29.03
CA TYR A 59 8.56 9.20 30.20
C TYR A 59 9.34 9.68 31.44
N ALA A 60 9.58 10.99 31.51
CA ALA A 60 10.16 11.64 32.67
C ALA A 60 9.24 11.53 33.90
N ALA A 61 9.80 11.79 35.08
CA ALA A 61 9.01 11.91 36.29
C ALA A 61 7.97 13.04 36.14
N VAL A 62 6.74 12.80 36.59
CA VAL A 62 5.64 13.75 36.46
C VAL A 62 4.72 13.66 37.66
N SER A 63 4.23 14.82 38.12
CA SER A 63 3.17 14.90 39.12
C SER A 63 1.85 15.20 38.40
N ASP A 64 0.87 14.31 38.53
CA ASP A 64 -0.45 14.46 37.90
C ASP A 64 -1.56 14.00 38.87
N GLY A 65 -2.65 14.76 38.94
CA GLY A 65 -3.80 14.42 39.79
C GLY A 65 -3.49 14.22 41.28
N GLY A 66 -2.39 14.79 41.79
CA GLY A 66 -1.94 14.57 43.17
C GLY A 66 -1.09 13.32 43.39
N PHE A 67 -0.68 12.64 42.31
CA PHE A 67 0.22 11.48 42.35
C PHE A 67 1.56 11.84 41.74
N ASP A 68 2.65 11.43 42.40
CA ASP A 68 4.00 11.56 41.88
C ASP A 68 4.42 10.27 41.17
N LEU A 69 4.54 10.33 39.85
CA LEU A 69 5.01 9.22 39.02
C LEU A 69 6.53 9.35 38.81
N PRO A 70 7.33 8.32 39.17
CA PRO A 70 8.76 8.34 38.89
C PRO A 70 9.04 8.20 37.40
N ALA A 71 10.24 8.61 36.97
CA ALA A 71 10.69 8.41 35.60
C ALA A 71 10.81 6.91 35.27
N ILE A 72 10.44 6.54 34.05
CA ILE A 72 10.59 5.18 33.55
C ILE A 72 12.04 4.96 33.10
N PRO A 73 12.73 3.87 33.52
CA PRO A 73 14.08 3.56 33.08
C PRO A 73 14.06 3.01 31.65
N VAL A 74 13.92 3.90 30.67
CA VAL A 74 13.78 3.58 29.23
C VAL A 74 14.98 2.81 28.67
N ASP A 75 16.16 2.96 29.29
CA ASP A 75 17.40 2.26 28.95
C ASP A 75 17.34 0.75 29.24
N LYS A 76 16.42 0.31 30.11
CA LYS A 76 16.20 -1.09 30.45
C LYS A 76 15.15 -1.77 29.57
N ILE A 77 14.48 -1.00 28.71
CA ILE A 77 13.44 -1.49 27.81
C ILE A 77 14.12 -1.91 26.52
N ASP A 78 13.81 -3.12 26.03
CA ASP A 78 14.26 -3.52 24.70
C ASP A 78 13.71 -2.52 23.67
N PRO A 79 14.55 -1.95 22.78
CA PRO A 79 14.12 -0.99 21.78
C PRO A 79 12.90 -1.42 20.97
N GLN A 80 12.68 -2.72 20.76
CA GLN A 80 11.50 -3.24 20.04
C GLN A 80 10.17 -2.84 20.70
N PHE A 81 10.17 -2.67 22.02
CA PHE A 81 9.01 -2.37 22.86
C PHE A 81 8.81 -0.87 23.14
N LEU A 82 9.73 -0.03 22.64
CA LEU A 82 9.56 1.41 22.69
C LEU A 82 8.50 1.87 21.68
N ARG A 83 7.87 3.02 21.96
CA ARG A 83 6.86 3.61 21.07
C ARG A 83 7.45 3.93 19.69
N GLN A 84 6.92 3.35 18.63
CA GLN A 84 7.44 3.51 17.27
C GLN A 84 6.34 3.83 16.26
N ILE A 85 6.64 4.65 15.26
CA ILE A 85 5.80 4.74 14.06
C ILE A 85 6.20 3.60 13.13
N VAL A 86 5.24 2.77 12.75
CA VAL A 86 5.42 1.58 11.89
C VAL A 86 4.43 1.61 10.73
N PRO A 87 4.66 0.86 9.64
CA PRO A 87 3.60 0.54 8.69
C PRO A 87 2.44 -0.15 9.40
N ASP A 88 1.20 0.20 9.10
CA ASP A 88 0.01 -0.38 9.74
C ASP A 88 -0.16 -1.87 9.36
N PRO A 89 -0.06 -2.82 10.32
CA PRO A 89 -0.28 -4.23 10.05
C PRO A 89 -1.75 -4.66 10.19
N THR A 90 -2.64 -3.76 10.63
CA THR A 90 -3.98 -4.11 11.15
C THR A 90 -5.09 -4.00 10.10
N GLY A 91 -4.92 -3.14 9.11
CA GLY A 91 -5.92 -2.84 8.09
C GLY A 91 -7.20 -2.18 8.64
N GLN A 92 -7.19 -1.69 9.88
CA GLN A 92 -8.33 -1.01 10.49
C GLN A 92 -8.41 0.46 10.06
N LYS A 93 -9.50 1.14 10.42
CA LYS A 93 -9.66 2.56 10.10
C LYS A 93 -8.76 3.42 11.00
N PRO A 94 -8.22 4.55 10.49
CA PRO A 94 -7.51 5.53 11.33
C PRO A 94 -8.30 5.93 12.58
N GLY A 95 -7.60 6.08 13.71
CA GLY A 95 -8.19 6.33 15.04
C GLY A 95 -8.57 5.06 15.80
N THR A 96 -8.43 3.88 15.21
CA THR A 96 -8.70 2.60 15.87
C THR A 96 -7.50 2.17 16.73
N ILE A 97 -7.79 1.62 17.92
CA ILE A 97 -6.80 0.94 18.75
C ILE A 97 -6.95 -0.57 18.53
N VAL A 98 -5.85 -1.24 18.19
CA VAL A 98 -5.78 -2.71 18.04
C VAL A 98 -4.79 -3.26 19.05
N VAL A 99 -5.19 -4.30 19.78
CA VAL A 99 -4.35 -4.96 20.79
C VAL A 99 -3.98 -6.35 20.28
N ASP A 100 -2.69 -6.59 20.07
CA ASP A 100 -2.11 -7.90 19.81
C ASP A 100 -1.60 -8.49 21.12
N THR A 101 -2.40 -9.39 21.70
CA THR A 101 -2.08 -10.04 22.97
C THR A 101 -1.01 -11.13 22.83
N THR A 102 -0.72 -11.61 21.63
CA THR A 102 0.29 -12.65 21.38
C THR A 102 1.67 -12.04 21.25
N GLY A 103 1.79 -10.96 20.48
CA GLY A 103 3.02 -10.19 20.32
C GLY A 103 3.28 -9.18 21.44
N HIS A 104 2.29 -8.94 22.31
CA HIS A 104 2.30 -7.91 23.36
C HIS A 104 2.40 -6.48 22.83
N PHE A 105 1.82 -6.23 21.65
CA PHE A 105 1.81 -4.91 21.03
C PHE A 105 0.43 -4.26 21.05
N LEU A 106 0.39 -2.94 21.10
CA LEU A 106 -0.79 -2.11 20.85
C LEU A 106 -0.51 -1.19 19.67
N TYR A 107 -1.47 -1.07 18.76
CA TYR A 107 -1.38 -0.21 17.58
C TYR A 107 -2.47 0.86 17.62
N LEU A 108 -2.07 2.13 17.57
CA LEU A 108 -2.96 3.24 17.24
C LEU A 108 -2.87 3.49 15.73
N VAL A 109 -3.92 3.15 14.99
CA VAL A 109 -3.95 3.24 13.54
C VAL A 109 -4.02 4.70 13.09
N ARG A 110 -3.18 5.07 12.12
CA ARG A 110 -3.07 6.42 11.59
C ARG A 110 -3.40 6.49 10.10
N PRO A 111 -3.72 7.69 9.58
CA PRO A 111 -3.78 7.92 8.15
C PRO A 111 -2.43 7.62 7.46
N GLY A 112 -2.47 7.37 6.14
CA GLY A 112 -1.26 7.16 5.35
C GLY A 112 -0.65 5.76 5.48
N GLY A 113 -1.41 4.77 5.97
CA GLY A 113 -0.95 3.39 6.09
C GLY A 113 0.09 3.18 7.21
N GLN A 114 0.03 4.01 8.25
CA GLN A 114 0.94 3.94 9.40
C GLN A 114 0.16 3.65 10.70
N ALA A 115 0.88 3.22 11.72
CA ALA A 115 0.37 3.11 13.08
C ALA A 115 1.44 3.53 14.08
N ILE A 116 1.02 3.95 15.27
CA ILE A 116 1.92 4.05 16.42
C ILE A 116 1.84 2.73 17.17
N ARG A 117 2.95 1.98 17.22
CA ARG A 117 3.10 0.76 18.00
C ARG A 117 3.61 1.07 19.40
N TYR A 118 3.02 0.44 20.40
CA TYR A 118 3.42 0.41 21.80
C TYR A 118 3.56 -1.04 22.26
N GLY A 119 4.21 -1.22 23.41
CA GLY A 119 4.29 -2.52 24.06
C GLY A 119 5.53 -3.26 23.63
#